data_AF-A0A522CJE6-F1
#
_entry.id   AF-A0A522CJE6-F1
#
_cell.length_a   1.000
_cell.length_b   1.000
_cell.length_c   1.000
_cell.angle_alpha   90.00
_cell.angle_beta   90.00
_cell.angle_gamma   90.00
#
_symmetry.space_group_name_H-M   'P 1'
#
loop_
_entity.id
_entity.type
_entity.pdbx_description
1 polymer ?
#
loop_
_entity_poly.entity_id
_entity_poly.type
_entity_poly.pdbx_seq_one_letter_code
_entity_poly.pdbx_strand_id
1 'polypeptide(L)'
;MRMETNMTQIAHKILEEIKALSPIERIELIDKIYQTFDSETDIEVEKAWADEAERRLVLHRNGDDTSISEEELFDKIAKDKMK
;
A
#
# COMPACT_ATOMS: atom_id res chain seq x y z
N MET A 1 -7.06 1.72 23.03
CA MET A 1 -6.49 3.08 23.13
C MET A 1 -6.62 3.72 21.76
N ARG A 2 -7.56 4.64 21.56
CA ARG A 2 -7.58 5.44 20.33
C ARG A 2 -6.36 6.35 20.41
N MET A 3 -5.42 6.21 19.48
CA MET A 3 -4.40 7.23 19.28
C MET A 3 -5.12 8.44 18.71
N GLU A 4 -5.46 9.41 19.55
CA GLU A 4 -5.78 10.75 19.07
C GLU A 4 -4.50 11.30 18.45
N THR A 5 -4.45 11.30 17.13
CA THR A 5 -3.34 11.88 16.38
C THR A 5 -3.40 13.39 16.61
N ASN A 6 -2.44 13.92 17.34
CA ASN A 6 -2.39 15.36 17.62
C ASN A 6 -1.98 16.10 16.35
N MET A 7 -2.98 16.56 15.58
CA MET A 7 -2.77 17.32 14.36
C MET A 7 -2.22 18.71 14.68
N THR A 8 -1.27 19.20 13.88
CA THR A 8 -0.78 20.58 14.00
C THR A 8 -1.91 21.58 13.70
N GLN A 9 -1.74 22.84 14.13
CA GLN A 9 -2.69 23.92 13.79
C GLN A 9 -2.84 24.09 12.27
N ILE A 10 -1.77 23.84 11.51
CA ILE A 10 -1.78 23.88 10.05
C ILE A 10 -2.65 22.77 9.49
N ALA A 11 -2.49 21.53 9.97
CA ALA A 11 -3.29 20.39 9.52
C ALA A 11 -4.79 20.59 9.81
N HIS A 12 -5.13 21.17 10.96
CA HIS A 12 -6.52 21.55 11.28
C HIS A 12 -7.08 22.58 10.30
N LYS A 13 -6.32 23.65 10.01
CA LYS A 13 -6.74 24.68 9.06
C LYS A 13 -6.96 24.10 7.66
N ILE A 14 -6.04 23.26 7.18
CA ILE A 14 -6.16 22.58 5.88
C ILE A 14 -7.43 21.71 5.85
N LEU A 15 -7.70 20.95 6.92
CA LEU A 15 -8.91 20.13 6.99
C LEU A 15 -10.20 20.95 6.88
N GLU A 16 -10.27 22.12 7.51
CA GLU A 16 -11.43 23.01 7.39
C GLU A 16 -11.56 23.61 5.97
N GLU A 17 -10.46 23.99 5.34
CA GLU A 17 -10.47 24.51 3.96
C GLU A 17 -10.90 23.45 2.94
N ILE A 18 -10.47 22.19 3.11
CA ILE A 18 -10.85 21.07 2.24
C ILE A 18 -12.36 20.83 2.25
N LYS A 19 -13.06 21.11 3.36
CA LYS A 19 -14.53 20.96 3.45
C LYS A 19 -15.29 21.95 2.55
N ALA A 20 -14.66 23.05 2.13
CA ALA A 20 -15.27 24.00 1.20
C ALA A 20 -15.14 23.55 -0.27
N LEU A 21 -14.22 22.63 -0.57
CA LEU A 21 -14.00 22.10 -1.91
C LEU A 21 -15.14 21.20 -2.36
N SER A 22 -15.38 21.17 -3.68
CA SER A 22 -16.26 20.18 -4.31
C SER A 22 -15.69 18.76 -4.15
N PRO A 23 -16.53 17.71 -4.28
CA PRO A 23 -16.05 16.33 -4.21
C PRO A 23 -14.91 16.01 -5.19
N ILE A 24 -14.93 16.59 -6.40
CA ILE A 24 -13.90 16.35 -7.43
C ILE A 24 -12.56 16.97 -6.99
N GLU A 25 -12.57 18.23 -6.55
CA GLU A 25 -11.35 18.90 -6.08
C GLU A 25 -10.74 18.20 -4.87
N ARG A 26 -11.57 17.61 -3.99
CA ARG A 26 -11.07 16.80 -2.87
C ARG A 26 -10.36 15.54 -3.36
N ILE A 27 -10.90 14.85 -4.36
CA ILE A 27 -10.28 13.65 -4.94
C ILE A 27 -8.94 14.02 -5.59
N GLU A 28 -8.90 15.09 -6.38
CA GLU A 28 -7.67 15.57 -7.01
C GLU A 28 -6.61 15.95 -5.96
N LEU A 29 -7.01 16.59 -4.86
CA LEU A 29 -6.10 16.96 -3.80
C LEU A 29 -5.57 15.74 -3.03
N ILE A 30 -6.41 14.72 -2.79
CA ILE A 30 -5.98 13.46 -2.18
C ILE A 30 -4.90 12.80 -3.03
N ASP A 31 -5.08 12.73 -4.34
CA ASP A 31 -4.09 12.15 -5.26
C ASP A 31 -2.75 12.90 -5.21
N LYS A 32 -2.79 14.24 -5.24
CA LYS A 32 -1.60 15.07 -5.10
C LYS A 32 -0.89 14.90 -3.76
N ILE A 33 -1.64 14.81 -2.66
CA ILE A 33 -1.08 14.53 -1.33
C ILE A 33 -0.44 13.14 -1.32
N TYR A 34 -1.10 12.13 -1.88
CA TYR A 34 -0.57 10.78 -1.97
C TYR A 34 0.77 10.74 -2.72
N GLN A 35 0.89 11.47 -3.83
CA GLN A 35 2.14 11.61 -4.58
C GLN A 35 3.29 12.23 -3.76
N THR A 36 3.00 13.00 -2.70
CA THR A 36 4.07 13.54 -1.83
C THR A 36 4.72 12.46 -0.95
N PHE A 37 4.03 11.33 -0.74
CA PHE A 37 4.59 10.22 0.04
C PHE A 37 5.68 9.47 -0.74
N ASP A 38 5.64 9.57 -2.07
CA ASP A 38 6.65 9.02 -2.99
C ASP A 38 7.79 9.99 -3.29
N SER A 39 8.01 11.00 -2.44
CA SER A 39 8.98 12.08 -2.73
C SER A 39 10.43 11.62 -2.85
N GLU A 40 10.76 10.43 -2.34
CA GLU A 40 12.03 9.76 -2.59
C GLU A 40 11.78 8.26 -2.74
N THR A 41 11.47 7.80 -3.96
CA THR A 41 11.56 6.37 -4.26
C THR A 41 13.03 5.99 -4.09
N ASP A 42 13.34 5.26 -3.03
CA ASP A 42 14.70 4.74 -2.82
C ASP A 42 15.00 3.80 -3.99
N ILE A 43 15.89 4.25 -4.88
CA ILE A 43 16.25 3.55 -6.12
C ILE A 43 16.74 2.14 -5.80
N GLU A 44 17.39 1.93 -4.64
CA GLU A 44 17.84 0.61 -4.22
C GLU A 44 16.66 -0.28 -3.80
N VAL A 45 15.63 0.29 -3.17
CA VAL A 45 14.39 -0.43 -2.86
C VAL A 45 13.67 -0.83 -4.14
N GLU A 46 13.46 0.09 -5.09
CA GLU A 46 12.84 -0.21 -6.39
C GLU A 46 13.58 -1.31 -7.14
N LYS A 47 14.91 -1.21 -7.18
CA LYS A 47 15.75 -2.22 -7.81
C LYS A 47 15.61 -3.57 -7.11
N ALA A 48 15.63 -3.60 -5.78
CA ALA A 48 15.45 -4.85 -5.03
C ALA A 48 14.08 -5.49 -5.28
N TRP A 49 13.02 -4.69 -5.41
CA TRP A 49 11.69 -5.17 -5.78
C TRP A 49 11.65 -5.72 -7.21
N ALA A 50 12.26 -5.04 -8.16
CA ALA A 50 12.36 -5.49 -9.55
C ALA A 50 13.13 -6.82 -9.67
N ASP A 51 14.29 -6.91 -9.01
CA ASP A 51 15.13 -8.10 -8.99
C ASP A 51 14.38 -9.31 -8.37
N GLU A 52 13.66 -9.09 -7.26
CA GLU A 52 12.89 -10.15 -6.60
C GLU A 52 11.68 -10.59 -7.43
N ALA A 53 10.98 -9.65 -8.08
CA ALA A 53 9.85 -9.96 -8.96
C ALA A 53 10.30 -10.83 -10.14
N GLU A 54 11.39 -10.46 -10.80
CA GLU A 54 11.95 -11.24 -11.92
C GLU A 54 12.42 -12.62 -11.45
N ARG A 55 13.11 -12.70 -10.29
CA ARG A 55 13.54 -13.96 -9.69
C ARG A 55 12.37 -14.91 -9.46
N ARG A 56 11.27 -14.44 -8.86
CA ARG A 56 10.07 -15.26 -8.61
C ARG A 56 9.39 -15.70 -9.90
N LEU A 57 9.32 -14.82 -10.89
CA LEU A 57 8.71 -15.14 -12.17
C LEU A 57 9.49 -16.24 -12.90
N VAL A 58 10.83 -16.19 -12.88
CA VAL A 58 11.69 -17.24 -13.45
C VAL A 58 11.48 -18.57 -12.73
N LEU A 59 11.51 -18.59 -11.39
CA LEU A 59 11.31 -19.83 -10.64
C LEU A 59 9.94 -20.45 -10.90
N HIS A 60 8.88 -19.61 -10.92
CA HIS A 60 7.54 -20.09 -11.24
C HIS A 60 7.45 -20.68 -12.66
N ARG A 61 8.04 -20.01 -13.66
CA ARG A 61 8.04 -20.48 -15.07
C ARG A 61 8.80 -21.78 -15.27
N ASN A 62 9.89 -21.97 -14.53
CA ASN A 62 10.69 -23.18 -14.60
C ASN A 62 10.12 -24.34 -13.77
N GLY A 63 9.12 -24.09 -12.92
CA GLY A 63 8.61 -25.06 -11.96
C GLY A 63 9.55 -25.28 -10.76
N ASP A 64 10.49 -24.36 -10.55
CA ASP A 64 11.49 -24.39 -9.47
C ASP A 64 10.97 -23.76 -8.17
N ASP A 65 9.74 -23.22 -8.17
CA ASP A 65 9.05 -22.69 -6.98
C ASP A 65 7.84 -23.55 -6.59
N THR A 66 7.65 -23.75 -5.28
CA THR A 66 6.47 -24.41 -4.75
C THR A 66 5.31 -23.42 -4.70
N SER A 67 4.45 -23.46 -5.71
CA SER A 67 3.13 -22.84 -5.65
C SER A 67 2.12 -23.77 -4.99
N ILE A 68 1.18 -23.19 -4.22
CA ILE A 68 0.02 -23.92 -3.68
C ILE A 68 -1.20 -23.61 -4.52
N SER A 69 -2.17 -24.52 -4.52
CA SER A 69 -3.44 -24.27 -5.20
C SER A 69 -4.25 -23.17 -4.49
N GLU A 70 -5.20 -22.58 -5.19
CA GLU A 70 -6.15 -21.63 -4.61
C GLU A 70 -6.92 -22.26 -3.41
N GLU A 71 -7.33 -23.51 -3.56
CA GLU A 71 -8.01 -24.28 -2.50
C GLU A 71 -7.13 -24.40 -1.25
N GLU A 72 -5.86 -24.80 -1.42
CA GLU A 72 -4.88 -24.92 -0.34
C GLU A 72 -4.63 -23.57 0.35
N LEU A 73 -4.62 -22.47 -0.40
CA LEU A 73 -4.47 -21.11 0.13
C LEU A 73 -5.64 -20.74 1.04
N PHE A 74 -6.88 -20.92 0.57
CA PHE A 74 -8.06 -20.57 1.36
C PHE A 74 -8.22 -21.45 2.61
N ASP A 75 -7.89 -22.73 2.50
CA ASP A 75 -7.84 -23.65 3.64
C ASP A 75 -6.87 -23.17 4.72
N LYS A 76 -5.69 -22.69 4.32
CA LYS A 76 -4.69 -22.16 5.25
C LYS A 76 -5.16 -20.88 5.93
N ILE A 77 -5.72 -19.93 5.17
CA ILE A 77 -6.24 -18.68 5.71
C ILE A 77 -7.38 -18.95 6.70
N ALA A 78 -8.27 -19.90 6.40
CA ALA A 78 -9.36 -20.27 7.29
C ALA A 78 -8.84 -20.86 8.61
N LYS A 79 -7.83 -21.75 8.56
CA LYS A 79 -7.21 -22.37 9.75
C LYS A 79 -6.49 -21.35 10.64
N ASP A 80 -5.81 -20.37 10.05
CA ASP A 80 -5.08 -19.35 10.82
C ASP A 80 -6.04 -18.36 11.52
N LYS A 81 -7.23 -18.12 10.98
CA LYS A 81 -8.28 -17.32 11.64
C LYS A 81 -8.99 -18.02 12.81
N MET A 82 -8.75 -19.32 13.00
CA MET A 82 -9.33 -20.12 14.08
C MET A 82 -8.38 -20.29 15.29
N LYS A 83 -7.18 -19.71 15.24
CA LYS A 83 -6.23 -19.62 16.36
C LYS A 83 -6.33 -18.27 17.05
#